data_AF-A0A656YY46-F1
#
_entry.id   AF-A0A656YY46-F1
#
_cell.length_a   1.000
_cell.length_b   1.000
_cell.length_c   1.000
_cell.angle_alpha   90.00
_cell.angle_beta   90.00
_cell.angle_gamma   90.00
#
_symmetry.space_group_name_H-M   'P 1'
#
loop_
_entity.id
_entity.type
_entity.pdbx_description
1 polymer ?
#
loop_
_entity_poly.entity_id
_entity_poly.type
_entity_poly.pdbx_seq_one_letter_code
_entity_poly.pdbx_strand_id
1 'polypeptide(L)'
;MEARENITRDDVDTLVDAIKSLVVDFNAKRLVIDSITAAKLRFNDEGIFRDFIFRLGTVLTGHECTVFLVSEGEDSSSFEVEDFIADGVIDLDYIPGEKKMVRQLNVVKMRGIDYISGSIDFTITSDGVNLYPKMVPQKSVAKTDFEQRKKPG
;
A
#
# COMPACT_ATOMS: atom_id res chain seq x y z
N MET A 1 19.09 24.56 -19.98
CA MET A 1 18.38 23.46 -19.29
C MET A 1 17.08 23.30 -20.05
N GLU A 2 17.01 22.32 -20.95
CA GLU A 2 15.83 22.15 -21.81
C GLU A 2 14.60 21.90 -20.94
N ALA A 3 13.53 22.65 -21.20
CA ALA A 3 12.23 22.39 -20.61
C ALA A 3 11.81 20.99 -21.05
N ARG A 4 11.85 20.03 -20.13
CA ARG A 4 11.38 18.67 -20.39
C ARG A 4 9.87 18.72 -20.55
N GLU A 5 9.37 18.14 -21.63
CA GLU A 5 7.95 18.11 -21.95
C GLU A 5 7.19 17.35 -20.87
N ASN A 6 6.12 17.96 -20.36
CA ASN A 6 5.31 17.41 -19.28
C ASN A 6 4.19 16.55 -19.86
N ILE A 7 3.83 15.49 -19.13
CA ILE A 7 2.85 14.50 -19.59
C ILE A 7 1.47 15.14 -19.64
N THR A 8 0.84 15.07 -20.80
CA THR A 8 -0.52 15.53 -21.08
C THR A 8 -1.52 14.39 -20.95
N ARG A 9 -2.80 14.69 -21.11
CA ARG A 9 -3.86 13.67 -21.07
C ARG A 9 -3.74 12.67 -22.22
N ASP A 10 -3.33 13.11 -23.40
CA ASP A 10 -3.20 12.25 -24.59
C ASP A 10 -2.02 11.26 -24.44
N ASP A 11 -1.02 11.63 -23.65
CA ASP A 11 0.13 10.77 -23.35
C ASP A 11 -0.22 9.62 -22.39
N VAL A 12 -1.28 9.79 -21.57
CA VAL A 12 -1.72 8.78 -20.59
C VAL A 12 -2.11 7.49 -21.29
N ASP A 13 -2.90 7.58 -22.36
CA ASP A 13 -3.34 6.43 -23.16
C ASP A 13 -2.14 5.65 -23.69
N THR A 14 -1.21 6.37 -24.30
CA THR A 14 0.00 5.82 -24.89
C THR A 14 0.86 5.11 -23.85
N LEU A 15 1.02 5.71 -22.66
CA LEU A 15 1.79 5.13 -21.57
C LEU A 15 1.12 3.88 -20.99
N VAL A 16 -0.20 3.92 -20.78
CA VAL A 16 -0.96 2.76 -20.29
C VAL A 16 -0.90 1.61 -21.29
N ASP A 17 -1.05 1.88 -22.58
CA ASP A 17 -0.96 0.87 -23.62
C ASP A 17 0.44 0.27 -23.76
N ALA A 18 1.49 1.08 -23.59
CA ALA A 18 2.86 0.59 -23.56
C ALA A 18 3.10 -0.36 -22.38
N ILE A 19 2.68 0.02 -21.16
CA ILE A 19 2.83 -0.84 -19.97
C ILE A 19 2.00 -2.12 -20.12
N LYS A 20 0.75 -2.00 -20.60
CA LYS A 20 -0.12 -3.15 -20.89
C LYS A 20 0.54 -4.11 -21.87
N SER A 21 1.13 -3.60 -22.96
CA SER A 21 1.80 -4.44 -23.95
C SER A 21 2.94 -5.23 -23.32
N LEU A 22 3.76 -4.60 -22.49
CA LEU A 22 4.80 -5.29 -21.72
C LEU A 22 4.21 -6.37 -20.79
N VAL A 23 3.16 -6.07 -20.05
CA VAL A 23 2.51 -7.06 -19.16
C VAL A 23 2.00 -8.26 -19.95
N VAL A 24 1.41 -8.04 -21.12
CA VAL A 24 0.91 -9.10 -22.01
C VAL A 24 2.05 -9.92 -22.60
N ASP A 25 3.08 -9.27 -23.13
CA ASP A 25 4.22 -9.93 -23.77
C ASP A 25 4.98 -10.82 -22.80
N PHE A 26 5.14 -10.38 -21.54
CA PHE A 26 5.78 -11.15 -20.49
C PHE A 26 4.84 -12.11 -19.77
N ASN A 27 3.53 -12.11 -20.08
CA ASN A 27 2.49 -12.80 -19.33
C ASN A 27 2.62 -12.55 -17.81
N ALA A 28 2.87 -11.30 -17.44
CA ALA A 28 3.21 -10.91 -16.08
C ALA A 28 1.98 -10.99 -15.16
N LYS A 29 2.12 -11.71 -14.05
CA LYS A 29 1.08 -11.78 -13.00
C LYS A 29 1.21 -10.71 -11.93
N ARG A 30 2.37 -10.04 -11.86
CA ARG A 30 2.63 -8.94 -10.93
C ARG A 30 3.44 -7.85 -11.62
N LEU A 31 3.05 -6.60 -11.41
CA LEU A 31 3.78 -5.41 -11.81
C LEU A 31 4.10 -4.61 -10.55
N VAL A 32 5.34 -4.13 -10.42
CA VAL A 32 5.75 -3.21 -9.37
C VAL A 32 6.26 -1.93 -10.04
N ILE A 33 5.70 -0.78 -9.66
CA ILE A 33 6.18 0.54 -10.08
C ILE A 33 6.79 1.22 -8.87
N ASP A 34 8.11 1.37 -8.90
CA ASP A 34 8.89 1.93 -7.80
C ASP A 34 9.81 3.07 -8.32
N SER A 35 9.57 4.35 -8.02
CA SER A 35 8.45 4.92 -7.26
C SER A 35 7.49 5.73 -8.13
N ILE A 36 6.22 5.76 -7.75
CA ILE A 36 5.22 6.61 -8.40
C ILE A 36 5.38 8.09 -8.01
N THR A 37 6.06 8.38 -6.89
CA THR A 37 6.38 9.75 -6.46
C THR A 37 7.27 10.46 -7.48
N ALA A 38 8.29 9.78 -8.00
CA ALA A 38 9.13 10.33 -9.06
C ALA A 38 8.37 10.51 -10.40
N ALA A 39 7.43 9.60 -10.70
CA ALA A 39 6.59 9.69 -11.90
C ALA A 39 5.65 10.88 -11.83
N LYS A 40 5.02 11.14 -10.67
CA LYS A 40 4.10 12.25 -10.40
C LYS A 40 4.69 13.61 -10.79
N LEU A 41 5.99 13.82 -10.55
CA LEU A 41 6.72 15.06 -10.92
C LEU A 41 6.75 15.36 -12.43
N ARG A 42 6.39 14.39 -13.28
CA ARG A 42 6.31 14.56 -14.74
C ARG A 42 4.93 14.97 -15.23
N PHE A 43 3.92 14.92 -14.36
CA PHE A 43 2.57 15.33 -14.66
C PHE A 43 2.39 16.80 -14.28
N ASN A 44 1.76 17.56 -15.16
CA ASN A 44 1.44 18.98 -14.92
C ASN A 44 0.30 19.20 -13.92
N ASP A 45 -0.51 18.17 -13.72
CA ASP A 45 -1.77 18.24 -13.00
C ASP A 45 -2.01 16.91 -12.27
N GLU A 46 -2.40 17.01 -11.00
CA GLU A 46 -2.69 15.83 -10.16
C GLU A 46 -3.86 15.01 -10.70
N GLY A 47 -4.83 15.65 -11.37
CA GLY A 47 -5.95 14.98 -12.00
C GLY A 47 -5.53 14.08 -13.16
N ILE A 48 -4.56 14.51 -13.99
CA ILE A 48 -3.99 13.66 -15.06
C ILE A 48 -3.25 12.47 -14.46
N PHE A 49 -2.46 12.70 -13.41
CA PHE A 49 -1.76 11.61 -12.72
C PHE A 49 -2.73 10.61 -12.10
N ARG A 50 -3.82 11.11 -11.49
CA ARG A 50 -4.91 10.29 -10.95
C ARG A 50 -5.57 9.44 -12.04
N ASP A 51 -5.87 10.03 -13.19
CA ASP A 51 -6.43 9.33 -14.34
C ASP A 51 -5.49 8.22 -14.82
N PHE A 52 -4.18 8.50 -14.89
CA PHE A 52 -3.17 7.52 -15.23
C PHE A 52 -3.18 6.31 -14.29
N ILE A 53 -3.06 6.53 -12.97
CA ILE A 53 -3.04 5.44 -11.98
C ILE A 53 -4.34 4.63 -12.03
N PHE A 54 -5.49 5.30 -12.10
CA PHE A 54 -6.80 4.63 -12.15
C PHE A 54 -6.95 3.76 -13.41
N ARG A 55 -6.60 4.30 -14.58
CA ARG A 55 -6.70 3.57 -15.85
C ARG A 55 -5.72 2.42 -15.92
N LEU A 56 -4.49 2.62 -15.44
CA LEU A 56 -3.49 1.56 -15.35
C LEU A 56 -4.02 0.40 -14.50
N GLY A 57 -4.51 0.68 -13.29
CA GLY A 57 -5.10 -0.34 -12.41
C GLY A 57 -6.27 -1.07 -13.07
N THR A 58 -7.18 -0.33 -13.71
CA THR A 58 -8.37 -0.89 -14.38
C THR A 58 -7.98 -1.82 -15.54
N VAL A 59 -7.08 -1.37 -16.42
CA VAL A 59 -6.62 -2.15 -17.58
C VAL A 59 -5.89 -3.41 -17.14
N LEU A 60 -4.96 -3.30 -16.19
CA LEU A 60 -4.14 -4.43 -15.75
C LEU A 60 -4.92 -5.45 -14.91
N THR A 61 -5.96 -5.01 -14.18
CA THR A 61 -6.91 -5.91 -13.52
C THR A 61 -7.62 -6.81 -14.55
N GLY A 62 -8.02 -6.26 -15.69
CA GLY A 62 -8.61 -7.04 -16.80
C GLY A 62 -7.66 -8.08 -17.40
N HIS A 63 -6.36 -7.97 -17.15
CA HIS A 63 -5.32 -8.90 -17.58
C HIS A 63 -4.80 -9.80 -16.44
N GLU A 64 -5.52 -9.88 -15.31
CA GLU A 64 -5.14 -10.68 -14.14
C GLU A 64 -3.74 -10.35 -13.59
N CYS A 65 -3.30 -9.10 -13.71
CA CYS A 65 -2.02 -8.64 -13.21
C CYS A 65 -2.22 -7.83 -11.92
N THR A 66 -1.61 -8.25 -10.81
CA THR A 66 -1.63 -7.49 -9.55
C THR A 66 -0.58 -6.38 -9.59
N VAL A 67 -1.00 -5.14 -9.39
CA VAL A 67 -0.12 -3.97 -9.45
C VAL A 67 0.23 -3.49 -8.04
N PHE A 68 1.52 -3.33 -7.76
CA PHE A 68 2.05 -2.64 -6.60
C PHE A 68 2.62 -1.30 -7.03
N LEU A 69 2.25 -0.25 -6.31
CA LEU A 69 2.75 1.09 -6.51
C LEU A 69 3.49 1.50 -5.24
N VAL A 70 4.73 1.95 -5.38
CA VAL A 70 5.54 2.43 -4.26
C VAL A 70 5.52 3.94 -4.28
N SER A 71 4.97 4.55 -3.25
CA SER A 71 5.04 5.99 -3.00
C SER A 71 5.93 6.27 -1.79
N GLU A 72 6.63 7.39 -1.86
CA GLU A 72 7.35 8.01 -0.76
C GLU A 72 6.46 9.10 -0.17
N GLY A 73 6.27 9.10 1.15
CA GLY A 73 5.55 10.13 1.89
C GLY A 73 6.35 10.55 3.13
N GLU A 74 6.24 11.83 3.52
CA GLU A 74 6.93 12.35 4.70
C GLU A 74 6.17 12.10 6.01
N ASP A 75 4.86 11.89 5.93
CA ASP A 75 3.98 11.73 7.09
C ASP A 75 2.96 10.62 6.82
N SER A 76 3.03 9.54 7.61
CA SER A 76 2.12 8.39 7.52
C SER A 76 0.66 8.75 7.84
N SER A 77 0.41 9.96 8.35
CA SER A 77 -0.93 10.49 8.62
C SER A 77 -1.55 11.26 7.44
N SER A 78 -0.77 11.68 6.46
CA SER A 78 -1.26 12.38 5.27
C SER A 78 -1.49 11.39 4.13
N PHE A 79 -2.72 10.88 4.03
CA PHE A 79 -3.11 10.07 2.87
C PHE A 79 -3.10 10.94 1.60
N GLU A 80 -2.31 10.54 0.60
CA GLU A 80 -2.25 11.25 -0.67
C GLU A 80 -3.36 10.79 -1.63
N VAL A 81 -3.50 11.48 -2.76
CA VAL A 81 -4.57 11.24 -3.74
C VAL A 81 -4.56 9.79 -4.27
N GLU A 82 -3.37 9.22 -4.41
CA GLU A 82 -3.09 7.84 -4.83
C GLU A 82 -3.72 6.83 -3.87
N ASP A 83 -3.68 7.13 -2.57
CA ASP A 83 -4.24 6.29 -1.53
C ASP A 83 -5.75 6.16 -1.69
N PHE A 84 -6.46 7.13 -2.26
CA PHE A 84 -7.91 7.01 -2.49
C PHE A 84 -8.27 6.11 -3.68
N ILE A 85 -7.40 6.03 -4.67
CA ILE A 85 -7.61 5.24 -5.89
C ILE A 85 -7.38 3.76 -5.59
N ALA A 86 -6.29 3.44 -4.89
CA ALA A 86 -5.84 2.07 -4.67
C ALA A 86 -6.90 1.20 -3.95
N ASP A 87 -6.94 -0.09 -4.29
CA ASP A 87 -7.82 -1.04 -3.60
C ASP A 87 -7.26 -1.50 -2.25
N GLY A 88 -5.93 -1.49 -2.09
CA GLY A 88 -5.25 -1.72 -0.83
C GLY A 88 -4.16 -0.68 -0.60
N VAL A 89 -3.91 -0.32 0.66
CA VAL A 89 -2.82 0.57 1.07
C VAL A 89 -2.11 -0.09 2.24
N ILE A 90 -0.80 -0.27 2.06
CA ILE A 90 0.12 -0.78 3.08
C ILE A 90 1.11 0.35 3.34
N ASP A 91 1.12 0.81 4.58
CA ASP A 91 2.01 1.85 5.07
C ASP A 91 3.23 1.22 5.76
N LEU A 92 4.41 1.79 5.49
CA LEU A 92 5.69 1.35 6.02
C LEU A 92 6.38 2.53 6.68
N ASP A 93 6.53 2.48 8.00
CA ASP A 93 7.04 3.60 8.80
C ASP A 93 8.18 3.15 9.73
N TYR A 94 8.90 4.10 10.32
CA TYR A 94 9.84 3.88 11.39
C TYR A 94 9.53 4.78 12.59
N ILE A 95 9.41 4.17 13.76
CA ILE A 95 9.20 4.90 15.01
C ILE A 95 10.45 4.90 15.89
N PRO A 96 10.72 5.95 16.68
CA PRO A 96 11.78 5.94 17.67
C PRO A 96 11.54 4.86 18.75
N GLY A 97 12.46 3.91 18.88
CA GLY A 97 12.53 2.99 20.01
C GLY A 97 13.64 3.39 20.99
N GLU A 98 13.69 2.75 22.16
CA GLU A 98 14.62 3.10 23.24
C GLU A 98 16.10 3.13 22.83
N LYS A 99 16.50 2.28 21.88
CA LYS A 99 17.90 2.14 21.42
C LYS A 99 18.08 2.21 19.91
N LYS A 100 17.00 2.06 19.14
CA LYS A 100 17.03 2.00 17.68
C LYS A 100 15.66 2.36 17.11
N MET A 101 15.64 2.78 15.86
CA MET A 101 14.40 2.88 15.09
C MET A 101 13.77 1.49 14.93
N VAL A 102 12.47 1.43 15.11
CA VAL A 102 11.65 0.23 14.92
C VAL A 102 10.85 0.41 13.65
N ARG A 103 10.97 -0.51 12.70
CA ARG A 103 10.18 -0.47 11.47
C ARG A 103 8.81 -1.09 11.72
N GLN A 104 7.78 -0.43 11.23
CA GLN A 104 6.38 -0.82 11.38
C GLN A 104 5.70 -0.89 10.03
N LEU A 105 4.89 -1.93 9.85
CA LEU A 105 3.99 -2.09 8.73
C LEU A 105 2.57 -1.95 9.24
N ASN A 106 1.76 -1.14 8.58
CA ASN A 106 0.34 -1.01 8.87
C ASN A 106 -0.47 -1.24 7.59
N VAL A 107 -1.45 -2.15 7.65
CA VAL A 107 -2.43 -2.26 6.56
C VAL A 107 -3.49 -1.21 6.82
N VAL A 108 -3.47 -0.14 6.03
CA VAL A 108 -4.40 0.99 6.19
C VAL A 108 -5.78 0.60 5.70
N LYS A 109 -5.85 -0.04 4.53
CA LYS A 109 -7.09 -0.56 3.94
C LYS A 109 -6.83 -1.73 3.01
N MET A 110 -7.81 -2.61 2.88
CA MET A 110 -7.92 -3.62 1.84
C MET A 110 -9.38 -3.75 1.44
N ARG A 111 -9.77 -3.28 0.25
CA ARG A 111 -11.16 -3.38 -0.22
C ARG A 111 -11.51 -4.84 -0.52
N GLY A 112 -12.71 -5.25 -0.11
CA GLY A 112 -13.27 -6.57 -0.43
C GLY A 112 -12.81 -7.72 0.46
N ILE A 113 -11.87 -7.49 1.39
CA ILE A 113 -11.40 -8.50 2.34
C ILE A 113 -11.23 -7.91 3.74
N ASP A 114 -11.24 -8.76 4.75
CA ASP A 114 -10.88 -8.38 6.12
C ASP A 114 -9.35 -8.37 6.29
N TYR A 115 -8.85 -7.56 7.20
CA TYR A 115 -7.42 -7.45 7.50
C TYR A 115 -7.18 -7.15 8.98
N ILE A 116 -6.01 -7.53 9.47
CA ILE A 116 -5.60 -7.23 10.85
C ILE A 116 -5.18 -5.77 10.89
N SER A 117 -5.91 -4.95 11.65
CA SER A 117 -5.56 -3.55 11.88
C SER A 117 -4.49 -3.41 12.95
N GLY A 118 -3.68 -2.35 12.83
CA GLY A 118 -2.63 -2.00 13.76
C GLY A 118 -1.22 -2.31 13.26
N SER A 119 -0.24 -1.65 13.88
CA SER A 119 1.17 -1.74 13.46
C SER A 119 1.81 -3.08 13.81
N ILE A 120 2.37 -3.72 12.80
CA ILE A 120 3.18 -4.94 12.89
C ILE A 120 4.65 -4.54 12.78
N ASP A 121 5.45 -4.89 13.77
CA ASP A 121 6.88 -4.62 13.71
C ASP A 121 7.53 -5.56 12.69
N PHE A 122 8.52 -5.08 11.94
CA PHE A 122 9.27 -5.91 10.99
C PHE A 122 10.76 -5.61 10.96
N THR A 123 11.53 -6.55 10.42
CA THR A 123 12.95 -6.34 10.10
C THR A 123 13.23 -6.71 8.66
N ILE A 124 14.28 -6.12 8.08
CA ILE A 124 14.82 -6.51 6.79
C ILE A 124 16.17 -7.16 7.06
N THR A 125 16.33 -8.41 6.67
CA THR A 125 17.57 -9.19 6.81
C THR A 125 18.09 -9.58 5.42
N SER A 126 19.18 -10.36 5.37
CA SER A 126 19.67 -10.96 4.12
C SER A 126 18.65 -11.87 3.44
N ASP A 127 17.67 -12.38 4.19
CA ASP A 127 16.62 -13.29 3.69
C ASP A 127 15.34 -12.54 3.29
N GLY A 128 15.34 -11.20 3.40
CA GLY A 128 14.20 -10.35 3.05
C GLY A 128 13.45 -9.79 4.26
N VAL A 129 12.13 -9.59 4.10
CA VAL A 129 11.26 -8.96 5.09
C VAL A 129 10.72 -10.00 6.07
N ASN A 130 11.01 -9.82 7.36
CA ASN A 130 10.51 -10.63 8.46
C ASN A 130 9.50 -9.85 9.30
N LEU A 131 8.24 -10.29 9.30
CA LEU A 131 7.16 -9.69 10.08
C LEU A 131 7.06 -10.33 11.48
N TYR A 132 6.71 -9.53 12.48
CA TYR A 132 6.45 -9.99 13.86
C TYR A 132 5.04 -9.60 14.29
N PRO A 133 4.00 -10.33 13.85
CA PRO A 133 2.62 -10.05 14.23
C PRO A 133 2.47 -10.14 15.74
N LYS A 134 1.97 -9.07 16.37
CA LYS A 134 1.58 -9.11 17.78
C LYS A 134 0.41 -10.08 17.88
N MET A 135 0.48 -11.06 18.78
CA MET A 135 -0.63 -11.98 19.02
C MET A 135 -1.88 -11.15 19.34
N VAL A 136 -2.89 -11.21 18.47
CA VAL A 136 -4.22 -10.72 18.82
C VAL A 136 -4.69 -11.64 19.96
N PRO A 137 -4.93 -11.13 21.19
CA PRO A 137 -5.56 -11.97 22.19
C PRO A 137 -6.87 -12.45 21.58
N GLN A 138 -7.04 -13.78 21.45
CA GLN A 138 -8.33 -14.32 21.03
C GLN A 138 -9.40 -13.64 21.89
N LYS A 139 -10.49 -13.17 21.26
CA LYS A 139 -11.73 -12.82 21.98
C LYS A 139 -12.38 -14.09 22.56
N SER A 140 -11.62 -14.91 23.29
CA SER A 140 -12.10 -15.79 24.33
C SER A 140 -11.79 -15.14 25.67
N VAL A 141 -12.19 -13.88 25.84
CA VAL A 141 -12.26 -13.32 27.19
C VAL A 141 -13.36 -14.10 27.89
N ALA A 142 -12.93 -14.85 28.90
CA ALA A 142 -13.68 -15.80 29.69
C ALA A 142 -15.16 -15.46 29.84
N LYS A 143 -16.03 -16.46 29.68
CA LYS A 143 -17.35 -16.44 30.31
C LYS A 143 -17.10 -16.23 31.81
N THR A 144 -17.17 -14.99 32.26
CA THR A 144 -17.16 -14.69 33.68
C THR A 144 -18.54 -15.12 34.17
N ASP A 145 -18.62 -16.29 34.77
CA ASP A 145 -19.82 -16.76 35.44
C ASP A 145 -19.95 -15.96 36.74
N PHE A 146 -20.64 -14.83 36.68
CA PHE A 146 -20.83 -13.92 37.82
C PHE A 146 -21.56 -14.59 39.00
N GLU A 147 -22.23 -15.73 38.76
CA GLU A 147 -22.91 -16.53 39.77
C GLU A 147 -21.95 -17.26 40.73
N GLN A 148 -20.66 -17.42 40.38
CA GLN A 148 -19.70 -18.19 41.20
C GLN A 148 -18.91 -17.37 42.23
N ARG A 149 -19.10 -16.04 42.30
CA ARG A 149 -18.53 -15.26 43.41
C ARG A 149 -19.34 -15.51 44.68
N LYS A 150 -18.96 -16.53 45.46
CA LYS A 150 -19.35 -16.61 46.87
C LYS A 150 -18.94 -15.30 47.56
N LYS A 151 -19.92 -14.62 48.17
CA LYS A 151 -19.67 -13.43 48.98
C LYS A 151 -18.62 -13.76 50.04
N PRO A 152 -17.59 -12.92 50.24
CA PRO A 152 -16.71 -13.09 51.39
C PRO A 152 -17.56 -12.92 52.65
N GLY A 153 -17.53 -13.94 53.51
CA GLY A 153 -18.07 -13.89 54.87
C GLY A 153 -17.18 -13.10 55.79
#